data_AF-A0AAE9EP98-F1
#
_entry.id   AF-A0AAE9EP98-F1
#
_cell.length_a   1.000
_cell.length_b   1.000
_cell.length_c   1.000
_cell.angle_alpha   90.00
_cell.angle_beta   90.00
_cell.angle_gamma   90.00
#
_symmetry.space_group_name_H-M   'P 1'
#
loop_
_entity.id
_entity.type
_entity.pdbx_description
1 polymer ?
#
loop_
_entity_poly.entity_id
_entity_poly.type
_entity_poly.pdbx_seq_one_letter_code
_entity_poly.pdbx_strand_id
1 'polypeptide(L)'
;MLGTRLSTTGRCLLAATSHVEVSGGIQKRQMGRRQPKQGKPPILPPSKKVLYHVVHAPWQKPEEVEELLWRRHAYNNAVVSLREVFRAEIAQNASHGQGIEAMKEAEALEFDELILENQKRNETKRADRESRESEATKETKRVILDEIHVELEKRNLEKKAAEEEVKRAIERSSGFVNRENLEKKILEALETPTIYDFAIDRAGNKYFVPQPVKYQEGTPTRQKGRLYDQTLGTQMGMMEEAAASGEKRQMEQ
;
A
#
# COMPACT_ATOMS: atom_id res chain seq x y z
N MET A 1 -12.85 56.50 14.93
CA MET A 1 -13.88 55.50 14.57
C MET A 1 -13.25 54.47 13.67
N LEU A 2 -13.19 53.21 14.09
CA LEU A 2 -13.05 52.00 13.25
C LEU A 2 -13.19 50.82 14.21
N GLY A 3 -14.43 50.37 14.38
CA GLY A 3 -14.78 49.24 15.24
C GLY A 3 -14.82 47.95 14.41
N THR A 4 -13.98 46.98 14.77
CA THR A 4 -14.00 45.62 14.24
C THR A 4 -14.98 44.80 15.08
N ARG A 5 -16.08 44.35 14.46
CA ARG A 5 -17.05 43.42 15.07
C ARG A 5 -16.60 42.00 14.76
N LEU A 6 -16.21 41.22 15.77
CA LEU A 6 -16.10 39.77 15.65
C LEU A 6 -17.49 39.15 15.81
N SER A 7 -17.92 38.47 14.75
CA SER A 7 -19.12 37.63 14.68
C SER A 7 -18.78 36.24 15.19
N THR A 8 -19.31 35.86 16.36
CA THR A 8 -19.21 34.49 16.88
C THR A 8 -20.48 33.73 16.53
N THR A 9 -20.36 32.79 15.60
CA THR A 9 -21.42 31.86 15.21
C THR A 9 -21.61 30.79 16.29
N GLY A 10 -22.79 30.77 16.91
CA GLY A 10 -23.19 29.75 17.86
C GLY A 10 -23.51 28.43 17.15
N ARG A 11 -22.70 27.40 17.38
CA ARG A 11 -23.00 26.00 17.02
C ARG A 11 -24.05 25.45 17.98
N CYS A 12 -25.26 25.24 17.49
CA CYS A 12 -26.31 24.52 18.21
C CYS A 12 -26.17 23.02 17.88
N LEU A 13 -25.81 22.20 18.87
CA LEU A 13 -25.81 20.75 18.76
C LEU A 13 -27.22 20.25 19.15
N LEU A 14 -28.01 19.86 18.15
CA LEU A 14 -29.24 19.09 18.34
C LEU A 14 -28.86 17.61 18.43
N ALA A 15 -28.89 17.05 19.63
CA ALA A 15 -28.88 15.60 19.83
C ALA A 15 -30.32 15.11 19.92
N ALA A 16 -30.78 14.42 18.87
CA ALA A 16 -32.04 13.70 18.87
C ALA A 16 -31.85 12.37 19.61
N THR A 17 -32.44 12.24 20.80
CA THR A 17 -32.56 10.95 21.48
C THR A 17 -33.97 10.42 21.27
N SER A 18 -34.07 9.30 20.56
CA SER A 18 -35.29 8.52 20.40
C SER A 18 -35.79 8.04 21.77
N HIS A 19 -36.93 8.58 22.22
CA HIS A 19 -37.63 8.06 23.38
C HIS A 19 -38.35 6.76 23.02
N VAL A 20 -37.80 5.65 23.49
CA VAL A 20 -38.55 4.39 23.62
C VAL A 20 -39.39 4.54 24.88
N GLU A 21 -40.72 4.64 24.70
CA GLU A 21 -41.67 4.66 25.80
C GLU A 21 -41.78 3.27 26.42
N VAL A 22 -41.07 3.04 27.52
CA VAL A 22 -41.37 1.95 28.46
C VAL A 22 -42.31 2.51 29.51
N SER A 23 -43.60 2.25 29.31
CA SER A 23 -44.69 2.54 30.25
C SER A 23 -44.58 1.66 31.50
N GLY A 24 -43.68 2.05 32.39
CA GLY A 24 -43.47 1.41 33.70
C GLY A 24 -43.10 2.44 34.74
N GLY A 25 -43.94 3.48 34.88
CA GLY A 25 -43.72 4.59 35.82
C GLY A 25 -43.86 4.14 37.27
N ILE A 26 -42.82 3.50 37.82
CA ILE A 26 -42.61 3.45 39.26
C ILE A 26 -42.41 4.90 39.69
N GLN A 27 -43.47 5.51 40.24
CA GLN A 27 -43.40 6.82 40.89
C GLN A 27 -42.42 6.71 42.05
N LYS A 28 -41.13 6.94 41.78
CA LYS A 28 -40.13 7.17 42.82
C LYS A 28 -40.54 8.46 43.49
N ARG A 29 -41.30 8.35 44.59
CA ARG A 29 -41.56 9.47 45.49
C ARG A 29 -40.19 10.01 45.90
N GLN A 30 -39.79 11.13 45.30
CA GLN A 30 -38.58 11.85 45.68
C GLN A 30 -38.81 12.49 47.05
N MET A 31 -38.89 11.65 48.09
CA MET A 31 -38.87 12.05 49.49
C MET A 31 -37.42 12.32 49.91
N GLY A 32 -36.65 12.99 49.04
CA GLY A 32 -35.32 13.47 49.37
C GLY A 32 -35.45 14.56 50.41
N ARG A 33 -34.82 14.37 51.58
CA ARG A 33 -34.71 15.42 52.59
C ARG A 33 -33.91 16.57 51.96
N ARG A 34 -34.58 17.67 51.60
CA ARG A 34 -33.91 18.89 51.15
C ARG A 34 -32.97 19.34 52.27
N GLN A 35 -31.72 19.68 51.91
CA GLN A 35 -30.81 20.23 52.91
C GLN A 35 -31.42 21.50 53.50
N PRO A 36 -31.48 21.65 54.83
CA PRO A 36 -31.99 22.86 55.44
C PRO A 36 -31.13 24.04 54.99
N LYS A 37 -31.75 25.20 54.76
CA LYS A 37 -31.01 26.42 54.41
C LYS A 37 -30.00 26.70 55.53
N GLN A 38 -28.74 26.89 55.16
CA GLN A 38 -27.70 27.24 56.14
C GLN A 38 -28.11 28.53 56.86
N GLY A 39 -28.10 28.48 58.20
CA GLY A 39 -28.43 29.63 59.03
C GLY A 39 -27.39 30.75 58.89
N LYS A 40 -27.59 31.86 59.61
CA LYS A 40 -26.59 32.92 59.66
C LYS A 40 -25.29 32.40 60.29
N PRO A 41 -24.12 32.62 59.69
CA PRO A 41 -22.85 32.23 60.29
C PRO A 41 -22.63 32.97 61.64
N PRO A 42 -21.94 32.35 62.62
CA PRO A 42 -21.73 32.93 63.96
C PRO A 42 -21.02 34.30 63.98
N ILE A 43 -20.33 34.65 62.89
CA ILE A 43 -19.56 35.90 62.72
C ILE A 43 -20.50 37.11 62.58
N LEU A 44 -21.73 36.92 62.12
CA LEU A 44 -22.67 38.01 61.90
C LEU A 44 -23.42 38.37 63.19
N PRO A 45 -23.51 39.67 63.54
CA PRO A 45 -24.27 40.07 64.70
C PRO A 45 -25.77 39.75 64.51
N PRO A 46 -26.49 39.44 65.59
CA PRO A 46 -27.93 39.29 65.54
C PRO A 46 -28.61 40.58 65.05
N SER A 47 -29.78 40.44 64.42
CA SER A 47 -30.55 41.59 63.98
C SER A 47 -31.01 42.43 65.18
N LYS A 48 -31.08 43.76 65.02
CA LYS A 48 -31.61 44.70 66.03
C LYS A 48 -33.00 44.31 66.55
N LYS A 49 -33.83 43.66 65.71
CA LYS A 49 -35.15 43.15 66.09
C LYS A 49 -35.09 41.93 67.02
N VAL A 50 -34.09 41.07 66.86
CA VAL A 50 -33.91 39.83 67.62
C VAL A 50 -33.11 40.06 68.91
N LEU A 51 -32.21 41.05 68.92
CA LEU A 51 -31.34 41.43 70.06
C LEU A 51 -32.08 41.54 71.40
N TYR A 52 -33.31 42.05 71.39
CA TYR A 52 -34.13 42.25 72.59
C TYR A 52 -35.41 41.39 72.59
N HIS A 53 -35.54 40.46 71.65
CA HIS A 53 -36.71 39.58 71.58
C HIS A 53 -36.53 38.37 72.48
N VAL A 54 -37.30 38.32 73.57
CA VAL A 54 -37.37 37.16 74.44
C VAL A 54 -38.50 36.25 73.97
N VAL A 55 -38.19 34.98 73.73
CA VAL A 55 -39.21 33.99 73.39
C VAL A 55 -39.94 33.60 74.67
N HIS A 56 -41.20 34.01 74.77
CA HIS A 56 -42.07 33.60 75.86
C HIS A 56 -42.71 32.24 75.52
N ALA A 57 -42.30 31.20 76.22
CA ALA A 57 -42.96 29.91 76.12
C ALA A 57 -44.38 30.01 76.68
N PRO A 58 -45.41 29.50 75.97
CA PRO A 58 -46.76 29.47 76.49
C PRO A 58 -46.84 28.54 77.71
N TRP A 59 -47.64 28.93 78.71
CA TRP A 59 -47.92 28.07 79.86
C TRP A 59 -48.76 26.87 79.41
N GLN A 60 -48.30 25.67 79.77
CA GLN A 60 -48.97 24.41 79.49
C GLN A 60 -49.49 23.82 80.78
N LYS A 61 -50.60 23.07 80.71
CA LYS A 61 -51.11 22.34 81.88
C LYS A 61 -50.15 21.19 82.21
N PRO A 62 -49.88 20.90 83.50
CA PRO A 62 -48.94 19.85 83.88
C PRO A 62 -49.37 18.47 83.38
N GLU A 63 -50.66 18.15 83.45
CA GLU A 63 -51.22 16.87 83.00
C GLU A 63 -50.94 16.58 81.52
N GLU A 64 -51.11 17.60 80.66
CA GLU A 64 -50.87 17.49 79.21
C GLU A 64 -49.38 17.29 78.89
N VAL A 65 -48.49 17.91 79.69
CA VAL A 65 -47.04 17.79 79.52
C VAL A 65 -46.56 16.39 79.91
N GLU A 66 -47.05 15.85 81.03
CA GLU A 66 -46.71 14.51 81.49
C GLU A 66 -47.12 13.45 80.46
N GLU A 67 -48.34 13.55 79.92
CA GLU A 67 -48.82 12.64 78.89
C GLU A 67 -47.99 12.75 77.60
N LEU A 68 -47.69 13.98 77.15
CA LEU A 68 -46.88 14.20 75.95
C LEU A 68 -45.48 13.60 76.09
N LEU A 69 -44.86 13.76 77.27
CA LEU A 69 -43.56 13.19 77.58
C LEU A 69 -43.60 11.65 77.57
N TRP A 70 -44.63 11.06 78.18
CA TRP A 70 -44.80 9.61 78.19
C TRP A 70 -45.01 9.06 76.76
N ARG A 71 -45.91 9.66 75.97
CA ARG A 71 -46.16 9.26 74.58
C ARG A 71 -44.90 9.39 73.73
N ARG A 72 -44.13 10.48 73.90
CA ARG A 72 -42.85 10.69 73.21
C ARG A 72 -41.84 9.62 73.57
N HIS A 73 -41.73 9.27 74.85
CA HIS A 73 -40.82 8.23 75.32
C HIS A 73 -41.21 6.85 74.76
N ALA A 74 -42.48 6.46 74.87
CA ALA A 74 -42.99 5.20 74.33
C ALA A 74 -42.77 5.07 72.81
N TYR A 75 -43.10 6.12 72.05
CA TYR A 75 -42.87 6.15 70.61
C TYR A 75 -41.39 6.07 70.24
N ASN A 76 -40.54 6.88 70.89
CA ASN A 76 -39.11 6.89 70.60
C ASN A 76 -38.47 5.53 70.89
N ASN A 77 -38.86 4.86 71.98
CA ASN A 77 -38.37 3.54 72.30
C ASN A 77 -38.75 2.51 71.22
N ALA A 78 -40.00 2.54 70.73
CA ALA A 78 -40.45 1.67 69.64
C ALA A 78 -39.72 1.96 68.32
N VAL A 79 -39.44 3.23 68.00
CA VAL A 79 -38.68 3.58 66.78
C VAL A 79 -37.22 3.17 66.89
N VAL A 80 -36.61 3.32 68.07
CA VAL A 80 -35.22 2.89 68.31
C VAL A 80 -35.10 1.38 68.17
N SER A 81 -36.02 0.60 68.75
CA SER A 81 -35.99 -0.86 68.61
C SER A 81 -36.16 -1.32 67.16
N LEU A 82 -37.05 -0.71 66.39
CA LEU A 82 -37.18 -0.99 64.95
C LEU A 82 -35.90 -0.69 64.17
N ARG A 83 -35.20 0.40 64.51
CA ARG A 83 -33.90 0.72 63.88
C ARG A 83 -32.84 -0.31 64.20
N GLU A 84 -32.83 -0.85 65.41
CA GLU A 84 -31.89 -1.91 65.81
C GLU A 84 -32.14 -3.20 65.03
N VAL A 85 -33.41 -3.59 64.87
CA VAL A 85 -33.79 -4.75 64.03
C VAL A 85 -33.29 -4.57 62.60
N PHE A 86 -33.57 -3.42 61.96
CA PHE A 86 -33.10 -3.18 60.58
C PHE A 86 -31.58 -3.12 60.47
N ARG A 87 -30.87 -2.61 61.50
CA ARG A 87 -29.40 -2.66 61.54
C ARG A 87 -28.89 -4.11 61.60
N ALA A 88 -29.52 -4.96 62.41
CA ALA A 88 -29.17 -6.36 62.52
C ALA A 88 -29.41 -7.10 61.18
N GLU A 89 -30.54 -6.85 60.52
CA GLU A 89 -30.84 -7.41 59.19
C GLU A 89 -29.81 -6.98 58.13
N ILE A 90 -29.43 -5.70 58.10
CA ILE A 90 -28.39 -5.22 57.17
C ILE A 90 -27.05 -5.88 57.45
N ALA A 91 -26.66 -5.99 58.73
CA ALA A 91 -25.42 -6.66 59.12
C ALA A 91 -25.43 -8.15 58.77
N GLN A 92 -26.56 -8.83 58.97
CA GLN A 92 -26.76 -10.22 58.58
C GLN A 92 -26.70 -10.38 57.06
N ASN A 93 -27.34 -9.52 56.28
CA ASN A 93 -27.26 -9.55 54.82
C ASN A 93 -25.84 -9.31 54.31
N ALA A 94 -25.07 -8.45 54.97
CA ALA A 94 -23.66 -8.25 54.65
C ALA A 94 -22.82 -9.50 54.95
N SER A 95 -23.07 -10.21 56.05
CA SER A 95 -22.36 -11.46 56.38
C SER A 95 -22.76 -12.62 55.47
N HIS A 96 -24.01 -12.66 54.99
CA HIS A 96 -24.46 -13.65 53.98
C HIS A 96 -23.76 -13.47 52.62
N GLY A 97 -23.03 -12.36 52.41
CA GLY A 97 -22.13 -12.17 51.28
C GLY A 97 -20.96 -13.17 51.22
N GLN A 98 -20.65 -13.89 52.30
CA GLN A 98 -19.60 -14.92 52.33
C GLN A 98 -19.88 -16.09 51.35
N GLY A 99 -21.15 -16.41 51.07
CA GLY A 99 -21.50 -17.40 50.05
C GLY A 99 -21.21 -16.92 48.62
N ILE A 100 -21.26 -15.60 48.40
CA ILE A 100 -20.93 -14.97 47.11
C ILE A 100 -19.42 -14.97 46.89
N GLU A 101 -18.63 -14.84 47.96
CA GLU A 101 -17.16 -14.92 47.88
C GLU A 101 -16.69 -16.31 47.44
N ALA A 102 -17.24 -17.38 48.03
CA ALA A 102 -16.95 -18.75 47.59
C ALA A 102 -17.35 -19.01 46.13
N MET A 103 -18.47 -18.43 45.67
CA MET A 103 -18.90 -18.51 44.27
C MET A 103 -17.91 -17.78 43.34
N LYS A 104 -17.43 -16.59 43.73
CA LYS A 104 -16.43 -15.85 42.96
C LYS A 104 -15.09 -16.58 42.86
N GLU A 105 -14.68 -17.25 43.93
CA GLU A 105 -13.45 -18.06 43.92
C GLU A 105 -13.59 -19.24 42.94
N ALA A 106 -14.74 -19.93 42.93
CA ALA A 106 -15.02 -20.98 41.95
C ALA A 106 -15.03 -20.43 40.51
N GLU A 107 -15.69 -19.30 40.27
CA GLU A 107 -15.70 -18.63 38.95
C GLU A 107 -14.30 -18.24 38.49
N ALA A 108 -13.43 -17.77 39.40
CA ALA A 108 -12.05 -17.41 39.07
C ALA A 108 -11.22 -18.63 38.64
N LEU A 109 -11.39 -19.76 39.33
CA LEU A 109 -10.71 -21.02 38.97
C LEU A 109 -11.16 -21.53 37.60
N GLU A 110 -12.48 -21.55 37.34
CA GLU A 110 -13.01 -21.92 36.02
C GLU A 110 -12.48 -20.99 34.92
N PHE A 111 -12.37 -19.69 35.21
CA PHE A 111 -11.84 -18.72 34.26
C PHE A 111 -10.36 -18.98 33.91
N ASP A 112 -9.55 -19.31 34.92
CA ASP A 112 -8.14 -19.66 34.72
C ASP A 112 -7.99 -20.92 33.87
N GLU A 113 -8.83 -21.93 34.09
CA GLU A 113 -8.86 -23.15 33.25
C GLU A 113 -9.17 -22.82 31.79
N LEU A 114 -10.18 -21.97 31.54
CA LEU A 114 -10.55 -21.54 30.19
C LEU A 114 -9.42 -20.75 29.50
N ILE A 115 -8.69 -19.92 30.25
CA ILE A 115 -7.51 -19.21 29.74
C ILE A 115 -6.44 -20.22 29.30
N LEU A 116 -6.13 -21.21 30.13
CA LEU A 116 -5.13 -22.22 29.82
C LEU A 116 -5.51 -23.04 28.58
N GLU A 117 -6.78 -23.41 28.43
CA GLU A 117 -7.25 -24.07 27.21
C GLU A 117 -7.13 -23.17 25.97
N ASN A 118 -7.45 -21.88 26.12
CA ASN A 118 -7.32 -20.91 25.04
C ASN A 118 -5.86 -20.77 24.59
N GLN A 119 -4.93 -20.69 25.55
CA GLN A 119 -3.50 -20.64 25.28
C GLN A 119 -3.03 -21.86 24.49
N LYS A 120 -3.40 -23.08 24.93
CA LYS A 120 -3.08 -24.31 24.19
C LYS A 120 -3.61 -24.29 22.75
N ARG A 121 -4.85 -23.84 22.53
CA ARG A 121 -5.43 -23.69 21.17
C ARG A 121 -4.71 -22.63 20.34
N ASN A 122 -4.18 -21.58 20.96
CA ASN A 122 -3.43 -20.54 20.26
C ASN A 122 -2.02 -21.01 19.90
N GLU A 123 -1.39 -21.82 20.75
CA GLU A 123 -0.09 -22.44 20.48
C GLU A 123 -0.16 -23.38 19.28
N THR A 124 -1.15 -24.27 19.22
CA THR A 124 -1.35 -25.15 18.05
C THR A 124 -1.56 -24.35 16.77
N LYS A 125 -2.47 -23.36 16.80
CA LYS A 125 -2.69 -22.46 15.65
C LYS A 125 -1.45 -21.66 15.26
N ARG A 126 -0.60 -21.31 16.22
CA ARG A 126 0.66 -20.60 15.95
C ARG A 126 1.62 -21.53 15.20
N ALA A 127 1.78 -22.77 15.65
CA ALA A 127 2.61 -23.76 14.97
C ALA A 127 2.11 -24.03 13.54
N ASP A 128 0.80 -24.18 13.34
CA ASP A 128 0.20 -24.37 12.00
C ASP A 128 0.43 -23.16 11.09
N ARG A 129 0.41 -21.95 11.65
CA ARG A 129 0.71 -20.73 10.91
C ARG A 129 2.18 -20.67 10.51
N GLU A 130 3.09 -20.95 11.45
CA GLU A 130 4.53 -20.96 11.20
C GLU A 130 4.92 -21.99 10.13
N SER A 131 4.31 -23.18 10.17
CA SER A 131 4.48 -24.19 9.11
C SER A 131 4.07 -23.64 7.74
N ARG A 132 2.86 -23.07 7.60
CA ARG A 132 2.39 -22.48 6.33
C ARG A 132 3.24 -21.30 5.87
N GLU A 133 3.64 -20.40 6.77
CA GLU A 133 4.51 -19.28 6.45
C GLU A 133 5.90 -19.77 6.01
N SER A 134 6.42 -20.84 6.62
CA SER A 134 7.68 -21.44 6.21
C SER A 134 7.62 -22.05 4.80
N GLU A 135 6.46 -22.59 4.40
CA GLU A 135 6.24 -23.13 3.06
C GLU A 135 6.09 -22.00 2.04
N ALA A 136 5.25 -21.01 2.33
CA ALA A 136 5.07 -19.83 1.47
C ALA A 136 6.38 -19.05 1.28
N THR A 137 7.22 -18.94 2.32
CA THR A 137 8.55 -18.32 2.20
C THR A 137 9.52 -19.13 1.37
N LYS A 138 9.43 -20.47 1.35
CA LYS A 138 10.22 -21.30 0.44
C LYS A 138 9.77 -21.14 -1.01
N GLU A 139 8.47 -21.07 -1.25
CA GLU A 139 7.90 -20.86 -2.59
C GLU A 139 8.28 -19.49 -3.15
N THR A 140 8.12 -18.42 -2.37
CA THR A 140 8.53 -17.07 -2.80
C THR A 140 10.03 -17.00 -3.10
N LYS A 141 10.87 -17.62 -2.27
CA LYS A 141 12.32 -17.72 -2.56
C LYS A 141 12.61 -18.43 -3.88
N ARG A 142 11.89 -19.51 -4.20
CA ARG A 142 12.06 -20.23 -5.48
C ARG A 142 11.71 -19.33 -6.66
N VAL A 143 10.56 -18.66 -6.61
CA VAL A 143 10.12 -17.73 -7.67
C VAL A 143 11.13 -16.61 -7.87
N ILE A 144 11.62 -16.00 -6.78
CA ILE A 144 12.63 -14.94 -6.85
C ILE A 144 13.93 -15.45 -7.47
N LEU A 145 14.39 -16.65 -7.12
CA LEU A 145 15.59 -17.23 -7.71
C LEU A 145 15.42 -17.48 -9.21
N ASP A 146 14.26 -18.00 -9.63
CA ASP A 146 13.96 -18.24 -11.04
C ASP A 146 13.93 -16.92 -11.84
N GLU A 147 13.34 -15.86 -11.28
CA GLU A 147 13.36 -14.52 -11.88
C GLU A 147 14.77 -13.96 -12.01
N ILE A 148 15.60 -14.10 -10.96
CA ILE A 148 17.01 -13.69 -10.98
C ILE A 148 17.77 -14.46 -12.06
N HIS A 149 17.55 -15.77 -12.20
CA HIS A 149 18.19 -16.58 -13.23
C HIS A 149 17.85 -16.08 -14.64
N VAL A 150 16.56 -15.86 -14.93
CA VAL A 150 16.12 -15.35 -16.23
C VAL A 150 16.71 -13.97 -16.53
N GLU A 151 16.72 -13.07 -15.55
CA GLU A 151 17.28 -11.73 -15.69
C GLU A 151 18.80 -11.77 -15.95
N LEU A 152 19.53 -12.64 -15.23
CA LEU A 152 20.97 -12.83 -15.44
C LEU A 152 21.28 -13.42 -16.81
N GLU A 153 20.50 -14.38 -17.30
CA GLU A 153 20.66 -14.94 -18.63
C GLU A 153 20.48 -13.88 -19.72
N LYS A 154 19.43 -13.07 -19.62
CA LYS A 154 19.18 -11.94 -20.54
C LYS A 154 20.36 -10.96 -20.55
N ARG A 155 20.81 -10.51 -19.38
CA ARG A 155 21.95 -9.60 -19.26
C ARG A 155 23.23 -10.21 -19.82
N ASN A 156 23.45 -11.50 -19.63
CA ASN A 156 24.60 -12.20 -20.18
C ASN A 156 24.54 -12.27 -21.72
N LEU A 157 23.37 -12.49 -22.31
CA LEU A 157 23.19 -12.47 -23.76
C LEU A 157 23.42 -11.07 -24.34
N GLU A 158 22.83 -10.05 -23.72
CA GLU A 158 23.04 -8.64 -24.11
C GLU A 158 24.52 -8.26 -24.02
N LYS A 159 25.19 -8.63 -22.93
CA LYS A 159 26.62 -8.40 -22.76
C LYS A 159 27.45 -9.08 -23.85
N LYS A 160 27.17 -10.34 -24.18
CA LYS A 160 27.86 -11.07 -25.25
C LYS A 160 27.65 -10.40 -26.62
N ALA A 161 26.41 -10.01 -26.93
CA ALA A 161 26.10 -9.32 -28.18
C ALA A 161 26.84 -7.97 -28.30
N ALA A 162 26.89 -7.19 -27.21
CA ALA A 162 27.64 -5.94 -27.15
C ALA A 162 29.15 -6.18 -27.31
N GLU A 163 29.71 -7.21 -26.67
CA GLU A 163 31.12 -7.58 -26.83
C GLU A 163 31.43 -7.99 -28.28
N GLU A 164 30.55 -8.73 -28.95
CA GLU A 164 30.69 -9.11 -30.36
C GLU A 164 30.59 -7.90 -31.30
N GLU A 165 29.71 -6.93 -31.01
CA GLU A 165 29.65 -5.68 -31.75
C GLU A 165 30.94 -4.87 -31.62
N VAL A 166 31.45 -4.73 -30.40
CA VAL A 166 32.72 -4.03 -30.13
C VAL A 166 33.87 -4.73 -30.86
N LYS A 167 33.95 -6.07 -30.83
CA LYS A 167 34.97 -6.82 -31.58
C LYS A 167 34.89 -6.56 -33.08
N ARG A 168 33.69 -6.63 -33.68
CA ARG A 168 33.48 -6.32 -35.10
C ARG A 168 33.84 -4.86 -35.44
N ALA A 169 33.60 -3.93 -34.53
CA ALA A 169 33.98 -2.53 -34.70
C ALA A 169 35.51 -2.36 -34.67
N ILE A 170 36.21 -3.05 -33.76
CA ILE A 170 37.67 -3.06 -33.69
C ILE A 170 38.26 -3.65 -34.99
N GLU A 171 37.75 -4.79 -35.45
CA GLU A 171 38.17 -5.38 -36.73
C GLU A 171 37.98 -4.42 -37.90
N ARG A 172 36.82 -3.77 -37.99
CA ARG A 172 36.53 -2.76 -39.03
C ARG A 172 37.43 -1.52 -38.92
N SER A 173 37.84 -1.15 -37.71
CA SER A 173 38.66 0.05 -37.49
C SER A 173 40.04 -0.05 -38.14
N SER A 174 40.57 -1.27 -38.32
CA SER A 174 41.80 -1.50 -39.08
C SER A 174 41.71 -1.04 -40.54
N GLY A 175 40.50 -1.01 -41.11
CA GLY A 175 40.24 -0.57 -42.48
C GLY A 175 39.96 0.94 -42.63
N PHE A 176 40.01 1.72 -41.54
CA PHE A 176 39.72 3.16 -41.60
C PHE A 176 40.89 3.97 -42.17
N VAL A 177 40.55 5.09 -42.83
CA VAL A 177 41.52 5.98 -43.45
C VAL A 177 42.08 6.96 -42.42
N ASN A 178 43.36 6.81 -42.11
CA ASN A 178 44.11 7.74 -41.27
C ASN A 178 44.83 8.78 -42.11
N ARG A 179 45.29 9.88 -41.48
CA ARG A 179 46.06 10.95 -42.15
C ARG A 179 47.28 10.43 -42.91
N GLU A 180 47.92 9.39 -42.38
CA GLU A 180 49.11 8.76 -42.98
C GLU A 180 48.79 7.87 -44.19
N ASN A 181 47.61 7.23 -44.21
CA ASN A 181 47.20 6.28 -45.25
C ASN A 181 46.30 6.89 -46.33
N LEU A 182 46.04 8.19 -46.24
CA LEU A 182 45.05 8.90 -47.04
C LEU A 182 45.36 8.90 -48.53
N GLU A 183 46.58 9.30 -48.91
CA GLU A 183 46.98 9.39 -50.34
C GLU A 183 46.95 8.02 -51.03
N LYS A 184 47.41 6.97 -50.34
CA LYS A 184 47.40 5.59 -50.87
C LYS A 184 45.98 5.10 -51.14
N LYS A 185 45.05 5.34 -50.21
CA LYS A 185 43.65 4.92 -50.35
C LYS A 185 42.90 5.72 -51.42
N ILE A 186 43.26 6.98 -51.66
CA ILE A 186 42.71 7.77 -52.77
C ILE A 186 43.10 7.15 -54.12
N LEU A 187 44.37 6.78 -54.29
CA LEU A 187 44.84 6.15 -55.53
C LEU A 187 44.16 4.79 -55.76
N GLU A 188 44.08 3.95 -54.73
CA GLU A 188 43.40 2.65 -54.78
C GLU A 188 41.92 2.79 -55.21
N ALA A 189 41.20 3.78 -54.66
CA ALA A 189 39.81 4.05 -55.03
C ALA A 189 39.64 4.58 -56.47
N LEU A 190 40.61 5.33 -56.99
CA LEU A 190 40.62 5.79 -58.38
C LEU A 190 41.01 4.69 -59.37
N GLU A 191 41.73 3.67 -58.92
CA GLU A 191 42.11 2.50 -59.72
C GLU A 191 41.02 1.43 -59.75
N THR A 192 40.31 1.24 -58.63
CA THR A 192 39.29 0.19 -58.46
C THR A 192 37.90 0.78 -58.20
N PRO A 193 37.17 1.23 -59.25
CA PRO A 193 35.78 1.67 -59.10
C PRO A 193 34.85 0.51 -58.69
N THR A 194 34.11 0.68 -57.60
CA THR A 194 33.11 -0.29 -57.12
C THR A 194 31.71 0.06 -57.62
N ILE A 195 30.98 -0.93 -58.14
CA ILE A 195 29.58 -0.79 -58.58
C ILE A 195 28.68 -1.48 -57.55
N TYR A 196 27.70 -0.75 -57.01
CA TYR A 196 26.69 -1.29 -56.09
C TYR A 196 25.37 -1.64 -56.79
N ASP A 197 25.26 -1.37 -58.10
CA ASP A 197 24.05 -1.62 -58.88
C ASP A 197 23.86 -3.12 -59.11
N PHE A 198 22.68 -3.62 -58.73
CA PHE A 198 22.23 -4.97 -59.05
C PHE A 198 20.73 -4.97 -59.33
N ALA A 199 20.30 -5.82 -60.27
CA ALA A 199 18.89 -6.06 -60.54
C ALA A 199 18.38 -7.22 -59.69
N ILE A 200 17.10 -7.19 -59.30
CA ILE A 200 16.45 -8.28 -58.57
C ILE A 200 15.26 -8.77 -59.38
N ASP A 201 15.20 -10.08 -59.61
CA ASP A 201 14.07 -10.70 -60.29
C ASP A 201 12.86 -10.88 -59.36
N ARG A 202 11.70 -11.21 -59.94
CA ARG A 202 10.49 -11.57 -59.17
C ARG A 202 10.68 -12.78 -58.25
N ALA A 203 11.68 -13.62 -58.52
CA ALA A 203 12.09 -14.75 -57.68
C ALA A 203 13.09 -14.37 -56.57
N GLY A 204 13.54 -13.10 -56.51
CA GLY A 204 14.52 -12.63 -55.52
C GLY A 204 15.99 -12.85 -55.90
N ASN A 205 16.27 -13.39 -57.09
CA ASN A 205 17.65 -13.58 -57.57
C ASN A 205 18.31 -12.24 -57.92
N LYS A 206 19.55 -12.03 -57.46
CA LYS A 206 20.32 -10.81 -57.69
C LYS A 206 21.25 -10.96 -58.89
N TYR A 207 21.19 -10.04 -59.84
CA TYR A 207 22.06 -9.96 -61.00
C TYR A 207 22.98 -8.75 -60.89
N PHE A 208 24.28 -9.00 -60.80
CA PHE A 208 25.30 -7.96 -60.64
C PHE A 208 25.87 -7.55 -62.00
N VAL A 209 26.15 -6.26 -62.14
CA VAL A 209 26.90 -5.74 -63.29
C VAL A 209 28.38 -6.13 -63.13
N PRO A 210 29.07 -6.61 -64.18
CA PRO A 210 30.49 -6.97 -64.09
C PRO A 210 31.35 -5.76 -63.73
N GLN A 211 32.47 -5.99 -63.04
CA GLN A 211 33.38 -4.92 -62.63
C GLN A 211 33.96 -4.19 -63.85
N PRO A 212 33.98 -2.85 -63.85
CA PRO A 212 34.43 -2.08 -64.99
C PRO A 212 35.97 -2.07 -65.03
N VAL A 213 36.54 -2.47 -66.17
CA VAL A 213 38.00 -2.50 -66.37
C VAL A 213 38.47 -1.16 -66.91
N LYS A 214 39.45 -0.53 -66.24
CA LYS A 214 39.97 0.81 -66.61
C LYS A 214 40.67 0.83 -67.97
N TYR A 215 41.32 -0.27 -68.35
CA TYR A 215 41.96 -0.46 -69.65
C TYR A 215 41.38 -1.69 -70.32
N GLN A 216 40.98 -1.58 -71.59
CA GLN A 216 40.66 -2.75 -72.40
C GLN A 216 41.97 -3.43 -72.79
N GLU A 217 42.30 -4.57 -72.17
CA GLU A 217 43.48 -5.32 -72.56
C GLU A 217 43.27 -5.98 -73.93
N GLY A 218 44.08 -5.60 -74.92
CA GLY A 218 44.03 -6.11 -76.28
C GLY A 218 44.45 -5.08 -77.32
N THR A 219 44.80 -5.54 -78.53
CA THR A 219 45.01 -4.65 -79.67
C THR A 219 43.72 -3.89 -79.93
N PRO A 220 43.71 -2.54 -79.99
CA PRO A 220 42.49 -1.78 -80.22
C PRO A 220 41.80 -2.34 -81.47
N THR A 221 40.59 -2.88 -81.32
CA THR A 221 39.83 -3.37 -82.46
C THR A 221 39.66 -2.19 -83.40
N ARG A 222 40.29 -2.28 -84.58
CA ARG A 222 40.15 -1.32 -85.68
C ARG A 222 38.67 -0.99 -85.80
N GLN A 223 38.30 0.28 -85.58
CA GLN A 223 36.92 0.75 -85.68
C GLN A 223 36.35 0.35 -87.05
N LYS A 224 35.67 -0.80 -87.11
CA LYS A 224 34.58 -0.97 -88.06
C LYS A 224 33.45 -0.16 -87.46
N GLY A 225 32.80 0.67 -88.29
CA GLY A 225 31.90 1.76 -87.89
C GLY A 225 30.81 1.39 -86.87
N ARG A 226 30.00 2.40 -86.51
CA ARG A 226 28.93 2.26 -85.51
C ARG A 226 28.11 0.99 -85.76
N LEU A 227 27.90 0.21 -84.70
CA LEU A 227 27.16 -1.06 -84.66
C LEU A 227 25.73 -0.98 -85.25
N TYR A 228 25.20 0.24 -85.47
CA TYR A 228 23.87 0.48 -86.02
C TYR A 228 23.81 0.64 -87.55
N ASP A 229 24.95 0.71 -88.25
CA ASP A 229 24.98 0.73 -89.73
C ASP A 229 24.64 -0.64 -90.37
N GLN A 230 24.50 -1.70 -89.56
CA GLN A 230 24.06 -3.03 -90.02
C GLN A 230 22.54 -3.24 -90.04
N THR A 231 21.72 -2.21 -89.80
CA THR A 231 20.27 -2.36 -89.69
C THR A 231 19.45 -1.84 -90.87
N LEU A 232 20.06 -1.58 -92.03
CA LEU A 232 19.34 -1.34 -93.30
C LEU A 232 20.08 -1.93 -94.50
N GLY A 233 19.98 -3.25 -94.68
CA GLY A 233 20.48 -3.95 -95.86
C GLY A 233 20.21 -5.45 -95.81
N THR A 234 19.22 -5.87 -96.59
CA THR A 234 18.91 -7.24 -97.05
C THR A 234 20.00 -8.30 -96.82
N GLN A 235 19.64 -9.36 -96.07
CA GLN A 235 20.41 -10.60 -96.02
C GLN A 235 20.40 -11.30 -97.38
N MET A 236 21.58 -11.45 -97.98
CA MET A 236 21.95 -12.58 -98.84
C MET A 236 23.46 -12.80 -98.69
N GLY A 237 23.87 -13.98 -98.22
CA GLY A 237 25.19 -14.55 -98.48
C GLY A 237 26.15 -14.76 -97.29
N MET A 238 26.13 -15.99 -96.76
CA MET A 238 27.28 -16.92 -96.55
C MET A 238 28.53 -16.55 -95.72
N MET A 239 29.01 -17.60 -95.04
CA MET A 239 30.32 -17.88 -94.39
C MET A 239 30.48 -17.39 -92.94
N GLU A 240 30.43 -18.26 -91.92
CA GLU A 240 31.34 -19.38 -91.60
C GLU A 240 32.78 -18.88 -91.39
N GLU A 241 33.13 -18.55 -90.13
CA GLU A 241 34.47 -18.64 -89.51
C GLU A 241 34.52 -17.82 -88.20
N ALA A 242 34.23 -18.46 -87.05
CA ALA A 242 34.69 -17.98 -85.73
C ALA A 242 34.59 -19.02 -84.59
N ALA A 243 34.34 -20.30 -84.90
CA ALA A 243 34.18 -21.35 -83.89
C ALA A 243 35.52 -22.00 -83.43
N ALA A 244 36.68 -21.50 -83.86
CA ALA A 244 37.95 -22.21 -83.72
C ALA A 244 38.96 -21.63 -82.70
N SER A 245 38.62 -20.65 -81.86
CA SER A 245 39.60 -20.02 -80.94
C SER A 245 39.32 -20.17 -79.44
N GLY A 246 38.34 -21.01 -79.04
CA GLY A 246 37.98 -21.20 -77.63
C GLY A 246 38.74 -22.30 -76.88
N GLU A 247 39.47 -23.18 -77.55
CA GLU A 247 39.92 -24.46 -76.97
C GLU A 247 41.38 -24.49 -76.46
N LYS A 248 42.01 -23.33 -76.24
CA LYS A 248 43.36 -23.24 -75.68
C LYS A 248 43.45 -22.19 -74.58
N ARG A 249 42.87 -22.47 -73.41
CA ARG A 249 43.19 -21.83 -72.12
C ARG A 249 42.55 -22.61 -70.96
N GLN A 250 42.87 -23.90 -70.89
CA GLN A 250 42.75 -24.71 -69.68
C GLN A 250 44.00 -25.58 -69.55
N MET A 251 45.16 -24.93 -69.44
CA MET A 251 46.38 -25.50 -68.87
C MET A 251 47.28 -24.30 -68.56
N GLU A 252 47.08 -23.71 -67.39
CA GLU A 252 48.13 -23.14 -66.51
C GLU A 252 47.46 -22.36 -65.37
N GLN A 253 47.76 -22.84 -64.15
CA GLN A 253 47.49 -22.28 -62.82
C GLN A 253 46.12 -22.57 -62.19
#